data_AF-N6X8C0-F1
#
_entry.id   AF-N6X8C0-F1
#
_cell.length_a   1.000
_cell.length_b   1.000
_cell.length_c   1.000
_cell.angle_alpha   90.00
_cell.angle_beta   90.00
_cell.angle_gamma   90.00
#
_symmetry.space_group_name_H-M   'P 1'
#
loop_
_entity.id
_entity.type
_entity.pdbx_description
1 polymer ?
#
loop_
_entity_poly.entity_id
_entity_poly.type
_entity_poly.pdbx_seq_one_letter_code
_entity_poly.pdbx_strand_id
1 'polypeptide(L)'
;MQLDLFAPTDTAFIGVEVGAEVGARRWPWASRSPDQWIQPVRGIVISRRDDRIWVGSVLGHSPSQEEIDRYVAARADRLNGSIPVIWDYGPIGLGKTAMWESVADLRSYAEDLADWQLERAKALEEQVNG
;
A
#
# COMPACT_ATOMS: atom_id res chain seq x y z
N MET A 1 7.91 24.51 33.48
CA MET A 1 6.83 23.60 33.07
C MET A 1 6.83 23.60 31.56
N GLN A 2 7.53 22.65 30.95
CA GLN A 2 7.71 22.55 29.51
C GLN A 2 6.59 21.64 28.99
N LEU A 3 5.67 22.21 28.20
CA LEU A 3 4.65 21.43 27.50
C LEU A 3 5.33 20.79 26.30
N ASP A 4 5.64 19.51 26.39
CA ASP A 4 6.01 18.71 25.21
C ASP A 4 4.77 18.60 24.32
N LEU A 5 4.69 19.49 23.33
CA LEU A 5 3.84 19.36 22.16
C LEU A 5 4.38 18.20 21.32
N PHE A 6 4.04 16.98 21.70
CA PHE A 6 4.11 15.85 20.77
C PHE A 6 3.10 16.14 19.66
N ALA A 7 3.59 16.64 18.52
CA ALA A 7 2.87 16.55 17.28
C ALA A 7 2.43 15.08 17.12
N PRO A 8 1.16 14.77 16.79
CA PRO A 8 0.75 13.40 16.56
C PRO A 8 1.65 12.84 15.47
N THR A 9 2.52 11.95 15.91
CA THR A 9 3.45 11.26 15.03
C THR A 9 2.57 10.29 14.29
N ASP A 10 2.57 10.43 12.97
CA ASP A 10 1.75 9.65 12.04
C ASP A 10 2.38 8.24 11.91
N THR A 11 2.65 7.61 13.05
CA THR A 11 3.48 6.39 13.19
C THR A 11 2.64 5.15 12.96
N ALA A 12 1.34 5.23 13.25
CA ALA A 12 0.41 4.12 13.13
C ALA A 12 -0.94 4.64 12.64
N PHE A 13 -1.36 4.11 11.50
CA PHE A 13 -2.78 4.04 11.17
C PHE A 13 -3.39 2.93 12.02
N ILE A 14 -4.72 2.91 12.21
CA ILE A 14 -5.38 1.89 13.04
C ILE A 14 -4.92 0.49 12.59
N GLY A 15 -4.02 -0.14 13.36
CA GLY A 15 -3.46 -1.47 13.11
C GLY A 15 -2.31 -1.59 12.11
N VAL A 16 -1.84 -0.52 11.46
CA VAL A 16 -0.77 -0.60 10.43
C VAL A 16 0.25 0.54 10.58
N GLU A 17 1.52 0.18 10.72
CA GLU A 17 2.62 1.13 10.93
C GLU A 17 3.21 1.66 9.63
N VAL A 18 3.74 2.89 9.66
CA VAL A 18 4.55 3.41 8.55
C VAL A 18 5.80 2.54 8.37
N GLY A 19 6.09 2.18 7.13
CA GLY A 19 7.16 1.26 6.76
C GLY A 19 6.73 -0.21 6.71
N ALA A 20 5.52 -0.55 7.15
CA ALA A 20 5.00 -1.92 7.05
C ALA A 20 4.85 -2.35 5.58
N GLU A 21 5.24 -3.60 5.31
CA GLU A 21 5.00 -4.24 4.01
C GLU A 21 3.58 -4.80 3.95
N VAL A 22 2.80 -4.36 2.96
CA VAL A 22 1.41 -4.75 2.77
C VAL A 22 1.19 -5.42 1.42
N GLY A 23 0.23 -6.32 1.39
CA GLY A 23 -0.33 -6.93 0.19
C GLY A 23 -1.81 -6.57 0.04
N ALA A 24 -2.39 -6.90 -1.11
CA ALA A 24 -3.78 -6.57 -1.46
C ALA A 24 -4.39 -7.55 -2.48
N ARG A 25 -3.89 -8.81 -2.54
CA ARG A 25 -4.26 -9.80 -3.57
C ARG A 25 -4.01 -9.33 -5.00
N ARG A 26 -3.02 -8.45 -5.17
CA ARG A 26 -2.62 -7.95 -6.49
C ARG A 26 -1.60 -8.91 -7.07
N TRP A 27 -2.10 -9.97 -7.70
CA TRP A 27 -1.28 -11.07 -8.24
C TRP A 27 -1.17 -10.93 -9.77
N PRO A 28 -0.09 -10.33 -10.29
CA PRO A 28 0.03 -10.10 -11.71
C PRO A 28 0.08 -11.43 -12.45
N TRP A 29 -0.64 -11.47 -13.57
CA TRP A 29 -0.71 -12.64 -14.45
C TRP A 29 -1.30 -13.89 -13.81
N ALA A 30 -2.10 -13.76 -12.74
CA ALA A 30 -2.85 -14.88 -12.16
C ALA A 30 -3.82 -15.55 -13.17
N SER A 31 -4.16 -14.87 -14.28
CA SER A 31 -4.94 -15.43 -15.38
C SER A 31 -4.11 -16.15 -16.45
N ARG A 32 -2.77 -16.17 -16.33
CA ARG A 32 -1.86 -16.90 -17.22
C ARG A 32 -1.57 -18.29 -16.65
N SER A 33 -0.79 -19.07 -17.39
CA SER A 33 -0.25 -20.33 -16.90
C SER A 33 0.51 -20.10 -15.57
N PRO A 34 0.33 -20.98 -14.57
CA PRO A 34 0.90 -20.83 -13.22
C PRO A 34 2.43 -20.67 -13.18
N ASP A 35 3.14 -21.27 -14.13
CA ASP A 35 4.59 -21.12 -14.30
C ASP A 35 5.00 -19.67 -14.57
N GLN A 36 4.13 -18.88 -15.22
CA GLN A 36 4.36 -17.49 -15.56
C GLN A 36 3.90 -16.51 -14.48
N TRP A 37 3.21 -16.94 -13.42
CA TRP A 37 2.71 -16.01 -12.41
C TRP A 37 3.85 -15.21 -11.79
N ILE A 38 3.64 -13.90 -11.65
CA ILE A 38 4.55 -13.02 -10.92
C ILE A 38 4.08 -12.96 -9.47
N GLN A 39 5.04 -12.80 -8.55
CA GLN A 39 4.75 -12.58 -7.15
C GLN A 39 3.76 -11.42 -6.93
N PRO A 40 3.03 -11.41 -5.79
CA PRO A 40 2.15 -10.31 -5.46
C PRO A 40 2.88 -8.97 -5.47
N VAL A 41 2.16 -7.91 -5.85
CA VAL A 41 2.71 -6.55 -5.80
C VAL A 41 2.87 -6.15 -4.35
N ARG A 42 4.10 -5.84 -3.94
CA ARG A 42 4.41 -5.36 -2.58
C ARG A 42 4.08 -3.88 -2.44
N GLY A 43 3.38 -3.54 -1.37
CA GLY A 43 3.15 -2.16 -0.94
C GLY A 43 3.97 -1.82 0.30
N ILE A 44 4.38 -0.56 0.43
CA ILE A 44 4.97 0.00 1.65
C ILE A 44 4.10 1.13 2.13
N VAL A 45 3.66 1.05 3.38
CA VAL A 45 2.91 2.12 4.03
C VAL A 45 3.84 3.32 4.25
N ILE A 46 3.39 4.51 3.82
CA ILE A 46 4.13 5.77 3.97
C ILE A 46 3.38 6.72 4.92
N SER A 47 3.95 7.87 5.24
CA SER A 47 3.24 8.89 6.03
C SER A 47 2.22 9.63 5.17
N ARG A 48 1.13 10.12 5.78
CA ARG A 48 0.20 11.08 5.16
C ARG A 48 0.86 12.41 4.85
N ARG A 49 2.03 12.69 5.41
CA ARG A 49 2.83 13.89 5.12
C ARG A 49 3.78 13.71 3.93
N ASP A 50 3.90 12.50 3.38
CA ASP A 50 4.77 12.20 2.24
C ASP A 50 4.21 12.85 0.97
N ASP A 51 4.95 13.75 0.34
CA ASP A 51 4.51 14.51 -0.83
C ASP A 51 4.11 13.63 -2.03
N ARG A 52 4.72 12.45 -2.16
CA ARG A 52 4.47 11.53 -3.29
C ARG A 52 3.04 11.01 -3.33
N ILE A 53 2.34 10.91 -2.20
CA ILE A 53 0.92 10.52 -2.20
C ILE A 53 -0.01 11.67 -2.64
N TRP A 54 0.47 12.90 -2.56
CA TRP A 54 -0.33 14.08 -2.86
C TRP A 54 -0.26 14.54 -4.31
N VAL A 55 0.77 14.14 -5.04
CA VAL A 55 0.93 14.44 -6.48
C VAL A 55 -0.25 13.87 -7.27
N GLY A 56 -1.04 14.74 -7.90
CA GLY A 56 -2.23 14.34 -8.67
C GLY A 56 -3.41 13.85 -7.84
N SER A 57 -3.38 14.02 -6.52
CA SER A 57 -4.41 13.55 -5.57
C SER A 57 -5.56 14.56 -5.35
N VAL A 58 -6.26 14.47 -4.22
CA VAL A 58 -7.40 15.29 -3.75
C VAL A 58 -7.24 16.80 -3.95
N LEU A 59 -6.01 17.31 -3.98
CA LEU A 59 -5.72 18.73 -4.17
C LEU A 59 -5.57 19.14 -5.65
N GLY A 60 -5.46 18.19 -6.58
CA GLY A 60 -5.43 18.42 -8.02
C GLY A 60 -4.17 19.13 -8.54
N HIS A 61 -3.19 19.38 -7.67
CA HIS A 61 -1.88 19.96 -7.99
C HIS A 61 -0.80 19.25 -7.16
N SER A 62 0.46 19.66 -7.27
CA SER A 62 1.54 19.23 -6.38
C SER A 62 1.62 20.21 -5.20
N PRO A 63 0.97 19.93 -4.06
CA PRO A 63 0.93 20.86 -2.93
C PRO A 63 2.31 21.00 -2.28
N SER A 64 2.54 22.15 -1.65
CA SER A 64 3.68 22.35 -0.76
C SER A 64 3.53 21.53 0.53
N GLN A 65 4.64 21.28 1.23
CA GLN A 65 4.61 20.57 2.52
C GLN A 65 3.72 21.26 3.55
N GLU A 66 3.72 22.60 3.60
CA GLU A 66 2.85 23.37 4.51
C GLU A 66 1.36 23.15 4.21
N GLU A 67 0.98 23.02 2.94
CA GLU A 67 -0.40 22.74 2.55
C GLU A 67 -0.81 21.33 2.94
N ILE A 68 0.08 20.34 2.76
CA ILE A 68 -0.12 18.96 3.19
C ILE A 68 -0.34 18.93 4.71
N ASP A 69 0.57 19.53 5.47
CA ASP A 69 0.50 19.52 6.93
C ASP A 69 -0.78 20.20 7.44
N ARG A 70 -1.17 21.33 6.83
CA ARG A 70 -2.42 22.02 7.15
C ARG A 70 -3.64 21.16 6.81
N TYR A 71 -3.63 20.48 5.67
CA TYR A 71 -4.74 19.60 5.28
C TYR A 71 -4.88 18.41 6.21
N VAL A 72 -3.78 17.71 6.51
CA VAL A 72 -3.77 16.56 7.42
C VAL A 72 -4.24 16.96 8.82
N ALA A 73 -3.82 18.13 9.31
CA ALA A 73 -4.28 18.66 10.60
C ALA A 73 -5.78 19.02 10.61
N ALA A 74 -6.30 19.59 9.51
CA ALA A 74 -7.67 20.08 9.43
C ALA A 74 -8.71 19.02 9.03
N ARG A 75 -8.30 17.95 8.35
CA ARG A 75 -9.20 16.95 7.73
C ARG A 75 -8.75 15.50 7.95
N ALA A 76 -8.19 15.21 9.12
CA ALA A 76 -7.82 13.85 9.50
C ALA A 76 -9.00 12.87 9.42
N ASP A 77 -10.22 13.35 9.69
CA ASP A 77 -11.47 12.61 9.61
C ASP A 77 -11.77 12.07 8.21
N ARG A 78 -11.47 12.85 7.16
CA ARG A 78 -11.69 12.44 5.76
C ARG A 78 -10.70 11.40 5.28
N LEU A 79 -9.61 11.22 6.01
CA LEU A 79 -8.60 10.21 5.74
C LEU A 79 -8.83 8.96 6.61
N ASN A 80 -9.84 8.92 7.47
CA ASN A 80 -10.11 7.75 8.30
C ASN A 80 -10.46 6.53 7.43
N GLY A 81 -9.83 5.40 7.74
CA GLY A 81 -10.00 4.15 6.98
C GLY A 81 -9.15 4.05 5.72
N SER A 82 -8.50 5.14 5.28
CA SER A 82 -7.55 5.13 4.18
C SER A 82 -6.13 5.43 4.64
N ILE A 83 -5.17 4.68 4.10
CA ILE A 83 -3.75 4.84 4.39
C ILE A 83 -2.96 5.00 3.09
N PRO A 84 -1.90 5.83 3.09
CA PRO A 84 -1.10 6.03 1.91
C PRO A 84 -0.09 4.89 1.76
N VAL A 85 -0.04 4.29 0.57
CA VAL A 85 0.83 3.15 0.26
C VAL A 85 1.57 3.39 -1.05
N ILE A 86 2.87 3.08 -1.09
CA ILE A 86 3.62 3.00 -2.35
C ILE A 86 3.71 1.55 -2.78
N TRP A 87 3.12 1.24 -3.93
CA TRP A 87 3.17 -0.07 -4.57
C TRP A 87 4.35 -0.19 -5.52
N ASP A 88 5.02 -1.34 -5.48
CA ASP A 88 6.13 -1.67 -6.37
C ASP A 88 5.69 -2.59 -7.50
N TYR A 89 5.27 -1.97 -8.61
CA TYR A 89 4.97 -2.65 -9.87
C TYR A 89 6.21 -2.80 -10.76
N GLY A 90 7.42 -2.60 -10.22
CA GLY A 90 8.68 -2.84 -10.91
C GLY A 90 8.77 -4.22 -11.59
N PRO A 91 8.34 -5.32 -10.94
CA PRO A 91 8.33 -6.66 -11.55
C PRO A 91 7.49 -6.78 -12.83
N ILE A 92 6.52 -5.89 -13.04
CA ILE A 92 5.69 -5.86 -14.26
C ILE A 92 5.99 -4.65 -15.16
N GLY A 93 7.09 -3.93 -14.88
CA GLY A 93 7.58 -2.82 -15.72
C GLY A 93 6.88 -1.47 -15.54
N LEU A 94 6.03 -1.30 -14.53
CA LEU A 94 5.27 -0.06 -14.30
C LEU A 94 5.88 0.87 -13.24
N GLY A 95 6.96 0.44 -12.56
CA GLY A 95 7.65 1.25 -11.55
C GLY A 95 6.86 1.34 -10.23
N LYS A 96 7.04 2.44 -9.50
CA LYS A 96 6.40 2.66 -8.19
C LYS A 96 5.24 3.63 -8.28
N THR A 97 4.14 3.34 -7.60
CA THR A 97 2.94 4.18 -7.61
C THR A 97 2.41 4.39 -6.19
N ALA A 98 2.22 5.65 -5.80
CA ALA A 98 1.60 6.00 -4.53
C ALA A 98 0.07 6.00 -4.68
N MET A 99 -0.64 5.32 -3.78
CA MET A 99 -2.10 5.17 -3.80
C MET A 99 -2.68 5.24 -2.37
N TRP A 100 -3.87 5.83 -2.25
CA TRP A 100 -4.64 5.77 -1.00
C TRP A 100 -5.41 4.45 -0.98
N GLU A 101 -5.17 3.64 0.03
CA GLU A 101 -5.73 2.29 0.16
C GLU A 101 -6.65 2.21 1.36
N SER A 102 -7.75 1.49 1.22
CA SER A 102 -8.61 1.14 2.33
C SER A 102 -7.90 0.13 3.23
N VAL A 103 -7.88 0.37 4.54
CA VAL A 103 -7.30 -0.58 5.52
C VAL A 103 -7.99 -1.95 5.42
N ALA A 104 -9.28 -1.98 5.06
CA ALA A 104 -10.04 -3.23 4.93
C ALA A 104 -9.60 -4.10 3.75
N ASP A 105 -8.96 -3.52 2.74
CA ASP A 105 -8.48 -4.23 1.55
C ASP A 105 -7.03 -4.72 1.70
N LEU A 106 -6.32 -4.24 2.73
CA LEU A 106 -4.93 -4.55 2.99
C LEU A 106 -4.78 -5.79 3.88
N ARG A 107 -3.65 -6.48 3.67
CA ARG A 107 -3.13 -7.58 4.50
C ARG A 107 -1.62 -7.42 4.62
N SER A 108 -0.96 -8.23 5.44
CA SER A 108 0.51 -8.23 5.41
C SER A 108 1.01 -8.79 4.06
N TYR A 109 2.12 -8.25 3.54
CA TYR A 109 2.70 -8.80 2.31
C TYR A 109 3.09 -10.27 2.45
N ALA A 110 3.51 -10.68 3.65
CA ALA A 110 3.84 -12.07 3.96
C ALA A 110 2.64 -13.01 3.80
N GLU A 111 1.45 -12.64 4.29
CA GLU A 111 0.22 -13.41 4.09
C GLU A 111 -0.17 -13.47 2.59
N ASP A 112 -0.07 -12.36 1.87
CA ASP A 112 -0.39 -12.31 0.44
C ASP A 112 0.54 -13.22 -0.39
N LEU A 113 1.83 -13.22 -0.05
CA LEU A 113 2.83 -14.07 -0.67
C LEU A 113 2.59 -15.56 -0.38
N ALA A 114 2.23 -15.90 0.86
CA ALA A 114 1.92 -17.27 1.25
C ALA A 114 0.68 -17.80 0.51
N ASP A 115 -0.39 -17.01 0.45
CA ASP A 115 -1.61 -17.33 -0.32
C ASP A 115 -1.26 -17.55 -1.81
N TRP A 116 -0.47 -16.65 -2.40
CA TRP A 116 -0.04 -16.78 -3.80
C TRP A 116 0.79 -18.05 -4.06
N GLN A 117 1.74 -18.38 -3.16
CA GLN A 117 2.56 -19.60 -3.30
C GLN A 117 1.69 -20.84 -3.25
N LEU A 118 0.71 -20.87 -2.34
CA LEU A 118 -0.23 -21.98 -2.19
C LEU A 118 -1.08 -22.15 -3.46
N GLU A 119 -1.68 -21.08 -3.96
CA GLU A 119 -2.53 -21.14 -5.16
C GLU A 119 -1.73 -21.49 -6.42
N ARG A 120 -0.50 -20.96 -6.56
CA ARG A 120 0.39 -21.32 -7.67
C ARG A 120 0.76 -22.80 -7.65
N ALA A 121 1.06 -23.35 -6.47
CA ALA A 121 1.41 -24.77 -6.32
C ALA A 121 0.25 -25.68 -6.72
N LYS A 122 -0.98 -25.38 -6.25
CA LYS A 122 -2.19 -26.12 -6.64
C LYS A 122 -2.41 -26.09 -8.16
N ALA A 123 -2.32 -24.92 -8.77
CA ALA A 123 -2.56 -24.77 -10.20
C ALA A 123 -1.49 -25.48 -11.05
N LEU A 124 -0.22 -25.53 -10.60
CA LEU A 124 0.83 -26.32 -11.25
C LEU A 124 0.56 -27.83 -11.14
N GLU A 125 0.09 -28.31 -9.98
CA GLU A 125 -0.26 -29.72 -9.79
C GLU A 125 -1.43 -30.14 -10.71
N GLU A 126 -2.46 -29.31 -10.82
CA GLU A 126 -3.58 -29.53 -11.74
C GLU A 126 -3.12 -29.58 -13.20
N GLN A 127 -2.19 -28.71 -13.60
CA GLN A 127 -1.64 -28.69 -14.96
C GLN A 127 -0.83 -29.95 -15.32
N VAL A 128 -0.20 -30.60 -14.34
CA VAL A 128 0.58 -31.83 -14.55
C VAL A 128 -0.32 -33.07 -14.61
N ASN A 129 -1.43 -33.06 -13.87
CA ASN A 129 -2.32 -34.20 -13.71
C ASN A 129 -3.54 -34.21 -14.65
N GLY A 130 -3.80 -33.10 -15.35
CA GLY A 130 -4.86 -32.96 -16.36
C GLY A 130 -4.37 -33.20 -17.78
#